data_AF-A0A9E5FWZ5-F1
#
_entry.id   AF-A0A9E5FWZ5-F1
#
_cell.length_a   1.000
_cell.length_b   1.000
_cell.length_c   1.000
_cell.angle_alpha   90.00
_cell.angle_beta   90.00
_cell.angle_gamma   90.00
#
_symmetry.space_group_name_H-M   'P 1'
#
loop_
_entity.id
_entity.type
_entity.pdbx_description
1 polymer ?
#
loop_
_entity_poly.entity_id
_entity_poly.type
_entity_poly.pdbx_seq_one_letter_code
_entity_poly.pdbx_strand_id
1 'polypeptide(L)'
;VLASGSQVLLNLGGSVELQVEQGALDALIENGGAIMADGGSILLTAEAVGDLSGSVINNQGIIEAQTLATGEKGEIILKGGMENNSIRVGGRLDASAPQGGDGGFIETSAAHVLFDDRLVVTTLAPLGKVGTWLIDPDFIHIIAGSGGSVSGLPSTGLSEIGVNTLNTALTSSNVDLQANQEIDFQVAFNYTGTRDAVLGLYAPVIKLGADISSATNKLGLNFGGTYSSTDYAGSVYVFNGNRVISTKGGDVYFNGNIGGGLGVNGNLSGPYNLTVNTSGGSITHASAVNGTFDVINDYTGPIDVGFSSHPKEMIVLDFVNGVVTRDGSPTSITSGIMPRGVVSFVAGTEILLNAKGPNAQVTFTKPDNSTVTLTANPGGHIVVPVGGLECIKIEYEVQSASGVSVPSGNVTYGVVENAGKINNYIANAGAGSVTLNSGASIAVDGNIEIATALFDNNAGSSALVPGTSKYWRVWSSNADPFDVTTGDNAGGLTPNFKQYNATYGSSTVLGTGNGLLYTFAPQVTISLINTISKTYNGNTNATNLLSSNYTVSSGFGGDTVSLAGTLPSSGTYASKNVNTGIGVTATGLSTSN
;
A
#
# COMPACT_ATOMS: atom_id res chain seq x y z
N VAL A 1 2.25 46.61 22.96
CA VAL A 1 3.29 47.15 23.86
C VAL A 1 4.16 45.99 24.33
N LEU A 2 5.40 45.89 23.85
CA LEU A 2 6.36 44.93 24.39
C LEU A 2 7.05 45.57 25.60
N ALA A 3 6.73 45.08 26.79
CA ALA A 3 7.32 45.59 28.03
C ALA A 3 8.67 44.91 28.30
N SER A 4 9.71 45.70 28.58
CA SER A 4 10.99 45.15 29.02
C SER A 4 10.88 44.68 30.48
N GLY A 5 10.67 43.38 30.69
CA GLY A 5 10.70 42.70 31.97
C GLY A 5 11.04 41.22 31.76
N SER A 6 11.78 40.61 32.67
CA SER A 6 12.40 39.28 32.48
C SER A 6 11.43 38.09 32.35
N GLN A 7 10.13 38.34 32.49
CA GLN A 7 9.04 37.48 32.02
C GLN A 7 7.82 38.39 31.78
N VAL A 8 7.38 38.49 30.54
CA VAL A 8 6.06 39.06 30.20
C VAL A 8 5.15 37.90 29.86
N LEU A 9 4.04 37.81 30.60
CA LEU A 9 2.91 36.95 30.26
C LEU A 9 1.83 37.80 29.59
N LEU A 10 1.50 37.47 28.35
CA LEU A 10 0.33 37.99 27.65
C LEU A 10 -0.76 36.91 27.64
N ASN A 11 -1.68 36.99 28.59
CA ASN A 11 -2.89 36.17 28.65
C ASN A 11 -4.09 37.08 28.36
N LEU A 12 -4.78 36.83 27.24
CA LEU A 12 -5.87 37.67 26.74
C LEU A 12 -7.24 36.99 26.79
N GLY A 13 -7.28 35.65 26.78
CA GLY A 13 -8.51 34.85 26.70
C GLY A 13 -9.15 34.87 25.30
N GLY A 14 -9.35 33.70 24.70
CA GLY A 14 -9.72 33.61 23.28
C GLY A 14 -8.53 33.93 22.36
N SER A 15 -8.80 34.35 21.12
CA SER A 15 -7.76 34.52 20.09
C SER A 15 -6.85 35.75 20.33
N VAL A 16 -5.58 35.60 19.97
CA VAL A 16 -4.52 36.60 20.06
C VAL A 16 -3.90 36.81 18.68
N GLU A 17 -3.99 38.02 18.16
CA GLU A 17 -3.40 38.40 16.88
C GLU A 17 -2.32 39.45 17.09
N LEU A 18 -1.12 39.19 16.57
CA LEU A 18 0.00 40.11 16.51
C LEU A 18 0.51 40.20 15.07
N GLN A 19 0.00 41.18 14.35
CA GLN A 19 0.37 41.51 12.99
C GLN A 19 1.33 42.71 12.96
N VAL A 20 2.44 42.56 12.23
CA VAL A 20 3.29 43.69 11.80
C VAL A 20 2.97 43.95 10.32
N GLU A 21 2.21 45.01 10.07
CA GLU A 21 1.75 45.39 8.72
C GLU A 21 2.86 45.94 7.82
N GLN A 22 2.58 45.88 6.51
CA GLN A 22 3.42 46.32 5.39
C GLN A 22 4.01 47.74 5.58
N GLY A 23 5.32 47.89 5.41
CA GLY A 23 5.99 49.21 5.32
C GLY A 23 7.18 49.46 6.25
N ALA A 24 7.54 48.50 7.11
CA ALA A 24 8.83 48.52 7.80
C ALA A 24 9.95 48.04 6.87
N LEU A 25 11.12 48.68 6.92
CA LEU A 25 12.31 48.27 6.14
C LEU A 25 12.86 46.91 6.62
N ASP A 26 12.76 46.67 7.92
CA ASP A 26 12.96 45.37 8.57
C ASP A 26 11.79 45.14 9.54
N ALA A 27 11.16 43.97 9.49
CA ALA A 27 10.06 43.61 10.38
C ALA A 27 10.50 42.49 11.34
N LEU A 28 10.57 42.79 12.65
CA LEU A 28 11.05 41.88 13.68
C LEU A 28 9.97 41.62 14.74
N ILE A 29 9.61 40.36 14.95
CA ILE A 29 8.81 39.89 16.08
C ILE A 29 9.69 39.01 16.97
N GLU A 30 9.89 39.40 18.23
CA GLU A 30 10.59 38.56 19.21
C GLU A 30 9.66 38.14 20.35
N ASN A 31 9.61 36.83 20.64
CA ASN A 31 9.02 36.31 21.86
C ASN A 31 10.08 35.56 22.68
N GLY A 32 10.55 36.17 23.76
CA GLY A 32 11.31 35.51 24.83
C GLY A 32 10.50 35.26 26.11
N GLY A 33 9.20 35.56 26.10
CA GLY A 33 8.30 35.49 27.25
C GLY A 33 7.31 34.33 27.18
N ALA A 34 6.06 34.58 27.53
CA ALA A 34 4.95 33.64 27.38
C ALA A 34 3.72 34.33 26.77
N ILE A 35 3.17 33.72 25.72
CA ILE A 35 1.90 34.13 25.08
C ILE A 35 0.92 32.97 25.30
N MET A 36 -0.26 33.25 25.86
CA MET A 36 -1.26 32.24 26.25
C MET A 36 -2.66 32.58 25.75
N ALA A 37 -3.31 31.62 25.09
CA ALA A 37 -4.59 31.78 24.39
C ALA A 37 -5.41 30.47 24.31
N ASP A 38 -5.61 29.78 25.43
CA ASP A 38 -6.33 28.49 25.47
C ASP A 38 -7.75 28.60 24.91
N GLY A 39 -8.13 27.62 24.08
CA GLY A 39 -9.38 27.62 23.31
C GLY A 39 -9.45 28.66 22.18
N GLY A 40 -8.31 29.30 21.85
CA GLY A 40 -8.20 30.31 20.80
C GLY A 40 -7.04 30.04 19.83
N SER A 41 -6.81 31.02 18.95
CA SER A 41 -5.73 31.01 17.95
C SER A 41 -4.70 32.08 18.28
N ILE A 42 -3.40 31.78 18.13
CA ILE A 42 -2.30 32.75 18.23
C ILE A 42 -1.70 32.95 16.83
N LEU A 43 -1.91 34.12 16.24
CA LEU A 43 -1.30 34.50 14.95
C LEU A 43 -0.15 35.50 15.19
N LEU A 44 1.08 35.10 14.87
CA LEU A 44 2.23 35.99 14.77
C LEU A 44 2.60 36.12 13.28
N THR A 45 2.45 37.31 12.70
CA THR A 45 2.74 37.52 11.27
C THR A 45 3.58 38.77 11.00
N ALA A 46 4.60 38.62 10.15
CA ALA A 46 5.52 39.70 9.77
C ALA A 46 5.84 39.66 8.27
N GLU A 47 5.58 40.75 7.56
CA GLU A 47 5.74 40.87 6.11
C GLU A 47 6.59 42.10 5.75
N ALA A 48 7.73 41.89 5.11
CA ALA A 48 8.65 42.94 4.68
C ALA A 48 8.44 43.30 3.19
N VAL A 49 8.88 44.50 2.77
CA VAL A 49 8.62 45.03 1.42
C VAL A 49 9.84 44.89 0.50
N GLY A 50 9.75 43.99 -0.48
CA GLY A 50 10.65 43.88 -1.64
C GLY A 50 11.92 43.05 -1.42
N ASP A 51 12.60 42.73 -2.52
CA ASP A 51 13.68 41.73 -2.69
C ASP A 51 14.92 41.88 -1.76
N LEU A 52 15.01 42.97 -1.00
CA LEU A 52 16.13 43.32 -0.11
C LEU A 52 15.72 43.42 1.37
N SER A 53 14.44 43.32 1.67
CA SER A 53 13.87 43.47 3.01
C SER A 53 13.36 42.12 3.51
N GLY A 54 13.86 41.64 4.66
CA GLY A 54 13.45 40.38 5.26
C GLY A 54 12.72 40.59 6.58
N SER A 55 11.62 39.87 6.81
CA SER A 55 11.05 39.76 8.15
C SER A 55 11.69 38.61 8.93
N VAL A 56 11.76 38.77 10.25
CA VAL A 56 12.24 37.76 11.18
C VAL A 56 11.22 37.59 12.30
N ILE A 57 10.70 36.37 12.46
CA ILE A 57 9.98 35.97 13.67
C ILE A 57 10.91 35.08 14.49
N ASN A 58 11.24 35.51 15.72
CA ASN A 58 12.15 34.83 16.63
C ASN A 58 11.41 34.41 17.90
N ASN A 59 10.97 33.15 17.97
CA ASN A 59 10.41 32.56 19.19
C ASN A 59 11.48 31.82 19.97
N GLN A 60 11.77 32.26 21.19
CA GLN A 60 12.59 31.55 22.18
C GLN A 60 11.82 31.25 23.49
N GLY A 61 10.65 31.89 23.65
CA GLY A 61 9.74 31.73 24.78
C GLY A 61 8.70 30.62 24.59
N ILE A 62 7.59 30.77 25.31
CA ILE A 62 6.43 29.88 25.25
C ILE A 62 5.33 30.54 24.42
N ILE A 63 4.71 29.77 23.54
CA ILE A 63 3.43 30.07 22.89
C ILE A 63 2.49 28.89 23.20
N GLU A 64 1.39 29.15 23.89
CA GLU A 64 0.46 28.14 24.38
C GLU A 64 -0.98 28.52 24.02
N ALA A 65 -1.66 27.64 23.28
CA ALA A 65 -3.06 27.74 22.96
C ALA A 65 -3.63 26.31 23.04
N GLN A 66 -3.88 25.81 24.24
CA GLN A 66 -4.36 24.42 24.41
C GLN A 66 -5.83 24.31 23.99
N THR A 67 -6.20 23.17 23.37
CA THR A 67 -7.61 22.84 23.13
C THR A 67 -8.32 22.63 24.46
N LEU A 68 -9.50 23.23 24.62
CA LEU A 68 -10.32 23.06 25.82
C LEU A 68 -11.11 21.75 25.76
N ALA A 69 -11.40 21.19 26.94
CA ALA A 69 -12.22 19.98 27.07
C ALA A 69 -13.66 20.12 26.52
N THR A 70 -14.12 21.35 26.35
CA THR A 70 -15.41 21.73 25.73
C THR A 70 -15.38 21.71 24.19
N GLY A 71 -14.19 21.59 23.58
CA GLY A 71 -14.00 21.36 22.14
C GLY A 71 -13.48 22.57 21.35
N GLU A 72 -13.31 23.73 21.97
CA GLU A 72 -12.68 24.91 21.37
C GLU A 72 -11.20 24.60 21.09
N LYS A 73 -10.84 24.58 19.81
CA LYS A 73 -9.51 24.15 19.35
C LYS A 73 -8.46 25.20 19.64
N GLY A 74 -7.30 24.71 20.07
CA GLY A 74 -6.06 25.46 20.10
C GLY A 74 -5.43 25.61 18.71
N GLU A 75 -4.92 26.80 18.39
CA GLU A 75 -4.21 27.04 17.14
C GLU A 75 -3.02 28.00 17.33
N ILE A 76 -1.89 27.74 16.68
CA ILE A 76 -0.70 28.61 16.69
C ILE A 76 -0.20 28.75 15.25
N ILE A 77 -0.14 29.97 14.73
CA ILE A 77 0.34 30.27 13.38
C ILE A 77 1.48 31.28 13.47
N LEU A 78 2.67 30.89 13.00
CA LEU A 78 3.82 31.76 12.81
C LEU A 78 4.04 31.92 11.30
N LYS A 79 3.87 33.14 10.77
CA LYS A 79 3.83 33.38 9.32
C LYS A 79 4.70 34.54 8.84
N GLY A 80 5.58 34.26 7.89
CA GLY A 80 6.31 35.24 7.09
C GLY A 80 5.99 35.08 5.61
N GLY A 81 6.41 36.05 4.78
CA GLY A 81 6.27 35.94 3.33
C GLY A 81 7.24 34.93 2.69
N MET A 82 6.90 34.39 1.52
CA MET A 82 7.66 33.32 0.86
C MET A 82 8.84 33.80 0.00
N GLU A 83 9.24 35.07 0.06
CA GLU A 83 10.37 35.59 -0.74
C GLU A 83 11.70 35.60 0.03
N ASN A 84 11.84 36.42 1.07
CA ASN A 84 13.11 36.61 1.81
C ASN A 84 12.95 36.55 3.34
N ASN A 85 11.81 36.06 3.83
CA ASN A 85 11.47 36.13 5.26
C ASN A 85 11.87 34.83 5.97
N SER A 86 12.19 34.94 7.26
CA SER A 86 12.65 33.81 8.06
C SER A 86 11.92 33.70 9.40
N ILE A 87 11.67 32.46 9.83
CA ILE A 87 11.15 32.15 11.16
C ILE A 87 12.21 31.35 11.90
N ARG A 88 12.76 31.89 12.99
CA ARG A 88 13.53 31.13 13.97
C ARG A 88 12.60 30.66 15.08
N VAL A 89 12.41 29.35 15.17
CA VAL A 89 11.50 28.71 16.11
C VAL A 89 12.29 27.83 17.11
N GLY A 90 12.36 28.31 18.34
CA GLY A 90 12.84 27.61 19.53
C GLY A 90 11.81 27.68 20.66
N GLY A 91 12.22 27.40 21.90
CA GLY A 91 11.32 27.44 23.05
C GLY A 91 10.23 26.36 23.01
N ARG A 92 8.98 26.73 23.30
CA ARG A 92 7.81 25.81 23.30
C ARG A 92 6.67 26.37 22.45
N LEU A 93 6.12 25.52 21.58
CA LEU A 93 4.80 25.70 20.95
C LEU A 93 3.86 24.60 21.47
N ASP A 94 2.74 24.98 22.07
CA ASP A 94 1.80 24.04 22.70
C ASP A 94 0.36 24.30 22.26
N ALA A 95 -0.16 23.40 21.43
CA ALA A 95 -1.57 23.29 21.10
C ALA A 95 -2.11 21.90 21.49
N SER A 96 -1.68 21.39 22.65
CA SER A 96 -2.14 20.11 23.19
C SER A 96 -3.58 20.18 23.74
N ALA A 97 -4.18 19.02 24.00
CA ALA A 97 -5.53 18.88 24.55
C ALA A 97 -5.50 18.02 25.85
N PRO A 98 -4.83 18.48 26.92
CA PRO A 98 -4.53 17.64 28.08
C PRO A 98 -5.75 17.29 28.93
N GLN A 99 -6.83 18.09 28.86
CA GLN A 99 -8.06 17.89 29.64
C GLN A 99 -9.20 17.24 28.84
N GLY A 100 -9.03 17.01 27.54
CA GLY A 100 -10.06 16.50 26.63
C GLY A 100 -10.10 17.27 25.30
N GLY A 101 -10.78 16.71 24.31
CA GLY A 101 -10.81 17.23 22.94
C GLY A 101 -9.71 16.63 22.04
N ASP A 102 -9.72 17.02 20.77
CA ASP A 102 -8.66 16.70 19.81
C ASP A 102 -7.51 17.73 19.91
N GLY A 103 -6.31 17.29 19.56
CA GLY A 103 -5.13 18.15 19.51
C GLY A 103 -5.31 19.29 18.52
N GLY A 104 -4.78 20.45 18.89
CA GLY A 104 -4.79 21.66 18.08
C GLY A 104 -3.86 21.61 16.88
N PHE A 105 -3.76 22.75 16.21
CA PHE A 105 -2.95 22.93 15.00
C PHE A 105 -1.80 23.92 15.25
N ILE A 106 -0.64 23.64 14.67
CA ILE A 106 0.53 24.52 14.73
C ILE A 106 1.06 24.70 13.31
N GLU A 107 1.32 25.92 12.87
CA GLU A 107 1.86 26.26 11.55
C GLU A 107 3.12 27.13 11.70
N THR A 108 4.17 26.80 10.94
CA THR A 108 5.38 27.62 10.78
C THR A 108 5.72 27.76 9.30
N SER A 109 5.42 28.92 8.71
CA SER A 109 5.43 29.14 7.26
C SER A 109 6.14 30.44 6.88
N ALA A 110 7.23 30.35 6.12
CA ALA A 110 7.99 31.47 5.55
C ALA A 110 9.03 30.90 4.57
N ALA A 111 9.63 31.73 3.69
CA ALA A 111 10.67 31.29 2.75
C ALA A 111 11.72 30.35 3.40
N HIS A 112 12.13 30.70 4.62
CA HIS A 112 13.02 29.89 5.46
C HIS A 112 12.48 29.67 6.88
N VAL A 113 12.57 28.45 7.40
CA VAL A 113 12.28 28.13 8.81
C VAL A 113 13.51 27.46 9.45
N LEU A 114 13.92 27.98 10.60
CA LEU A 114 15.10 27.54 11.36
C LEU A 114 14.66 26.99 12.72
N PHE A 115 14.97 25.72 12.99
CA PHE A 115 14.57 25.04 14.22
C PHE A 115 15.74 24.98 15.21
N ASP A 116 15.51 25.50 16.41
CA ASP A 116 16.48 25.45 17.51
C ASP A 116 16.54 24.05 18.14
N ASP A 117 17.73 23.60 18.55
CA ASP A 117 17.99 22.28 19.15
C ASP A 117 17.10 21.96 20.37
N ARG A 118 16.55 22.99 21.04
CA ARG A 118 15.71 22.85 22.22
C ARG A 118 14.21 23.09 21.96
N LEU A 119 13.79 23.21 20.70
CA LEU A 119 12.39 23.38 20.34
C LEU A 119 11.53 22.21 20.83
N VAL A 120 10.44 22.52 21.55
CA VAL A 120 9.40 21.57 21.93
C VAL A 120 8.08 21.96 21.29
N VAL A 121 7.59 21.13 20.36
CA VAL A 121 6.26 21.27 19.76
C VAL A 121 5.35 20.16 20.27
N THR A 122 4.11 20.48 20.65
CA THR A 122 3.15 19.47 21.09
C THR A 122 1.70 19.79 20.72
N THR A 123 1.02 18.81 20.15
CA THR A 123 -0.43 18.78 19.88
C THR A 123 -1.08 17.52 20.51
N LEU A 124 -0.46 16.98 21.56
CA LEU A 124 -0.87 15.74 22.21
C LEU A 124 -2.28 15.84 22.80
N ALA A 125 -3.16 14.91 22.43
CA ALA A 125 -4.48 14.73 23.02
C ALA A 125 -4.62 13.32 23.60
N PRO A 126 -4.46 13.11 24.92
CA PRO A 126 -4.55 11.77 25.52
C PRO A 126 -5.94 11.15 25.46
N LEU A 127 -6.98 11.96 25.21
CA LEU A 127 -8.40 11.58 25.17
C LEU A 127 -9.05 11.80 23.79
N GLY A 128 -8.25 12.13 22.77
CA GLY A 128 -8.72 12.46 21.43
C GLY A 128 -7.69 12.10 20.36
N LYS A 129 -7.81 12.69 19.17
CA LYS A 129 -6.80 12.57 18.11
C LYS A 129 -5.66 13.53 18.36
N VAL A 130 -4.42 13.06 18.22
CA VAL A 130 -3.23 13.93 18.21
C VAL A 130 -3.34 14.89 17.02
N GLY A 131 -3.09 16.19 17.26
CA GLY A 131 -3.14 17.21 16.22
C GLY A 131 -1.88 17.24 15.35
N THR A 132 -1.71 18.31 14.58
CA THR A 132 -0.67 18.41 13.54
C THR A 132 0.19 19.67 13.72
N TRP A 133 1.50 19.53 13.47
CA TRP A 133 2.38 20.65 13.17
C TRP A 133 2.71 20.67 11.68
N LEU A 134 2.27 21.71 10.98
CA LEU A 134 2.62 22.02 9.60
C LEU A 134 3.89 22.90 9.55
N ILE A 135 4.85 22.47 8.74
CA ILE A 135 6.07 23.21 8.42
C ILE A 135 6.02 23.51 6.92
N ASP A 136 6.02 24.79 6.53
CA ASP A 136 5.78 25.21 5.13
C ASP A 136 6.76 26.29 4.61
N PRO A 137 8.04 25.93 4.35
CA PRO A 137 9.01 26.75 3.61
C PRO A 137 9.10 26.41 2.11
N ASP A 138 10.02 27.04 1.38
CA ASP A 138 10.26 26.66 -0.03
C ASP A 138 10.96 25.31 -0.18
N PHE A 139 11.89 24.99 0.74
CA PHE A 139 12.71 23.78 0.76
C PHE A 139 12.80 23.24 2.18
N ILE A 140 12.79 21.91 2.35
CA ILE A 140 13.08 21.23 3.62
C ILE A 140 14.16 20.16 3.39
N HIS A 141 15.30 20.29 4.05
CA HIS A 141 16.31 19.24 4.13
C HIS A 141 16.25 18.54 5.50
N ILE A 142 16.17 17.21 5.50
CA ILE A 142 16.25 16.39 6.72
C ILE A 142 17.72 15.98 6.93
N ILE A 143 18.31 16.48 8.01
CA ILE A 143 19.76 16.37 8.30
C ILE A 143 20.05 15.68 9.64
N ALA A 144 21.31 15.32 9.86
CA ALA A 144 21.74 14.67 11.11
C ALA A 144 21.72 15.65 12.31
N GLY A 145 21.41 15.15 13.50
CA GLY A 145 21.49 15.92 14.74
C GLY A 145 20.16 16.54 15.17
N SER A 146 20.25 17.61 15.97
CA SER A 146 19.14 18.19 16.74
C SER A 146 18.62 19.54 16.26
N GLY A 147 19.20 20.15 15.23
CA GLY A 147 18.69 21.40 14.66
C GLY A 147 19.31 21.73 13.31
N GLY A 148 18.72 22.71 12.63
CA GLY A 148 19.28 23.35 11.44
C GLY A 148 19.93 24.67 11.83
N SER A 149 21.27 24.73 11.75
CA SER A 149 22.12 25.92 11.96
C SER A 149 21.71 26.89 13.07
N VAL A 150 22.27 26.70 14.28
CA VAL A 150 21.94 27.44 15.52
C VAL A 150 22.24 28.96 15.47
N SER A 151 22.95 29.47 14.45
CA SER A 151 23.43 30.86 14.38
C SER A 151 23.06 31.66 13.12
N GLY A 152 22.05 31.23 12.36
CA GLY A 152 21.58 31.89 11.13
C GLY A 152 21.20 30.87 10.07
N LEU A 153 20.80 31.32 8.88
CA LEU A 153 20.55 30.40 7.75
C LEU A 153 21.75 29.45 7.59
N PRO A 154 21.52 28.14 7.38
CA PRO A 154 22.60 27.22 7.08
C PRO A 154 23.40 27.71 5.87
N SER A 155 24.63 27.22 5.69
CA SER A 155 25.47 27.62 4.54
C SER A 155 24.87 27.28 3.16
N THR A 156 23.81 26.47 3.15
CA THR A 156 22.98 26.15 1.97
C THR A 156 21.96 27.25 1.63
N GLY A 157 21.56 28.09 2.58
CA GLY A 157 20.49 29.07 2.44
C GLY A 157 19.07 28.48 2.51
N LEU A 158 18.92 27.23 2.99
CA LEU A 158 17.67 26.47 2.94
C LEU A 158 17.18 26.07 4.35
N SER A 159 15.91 25.69 4.49
CA SER A 159 15.39 25.21 5.78
C SER A 159 15.89 23.79 6.06
N GLU A 160 16.47 23.57 7.23
CA GLU A 160 17.06 22.30 7.64
C GLU A 160 16.44 21.84 8.96
N ILE A 161 15.91 20.61 9.02
CA ILE A 161 15.39 20.00 10.24
C ILE A 161 16.22 18.78 10.65
N GLY A 162 16.64 18.75 11.91
CA GLY A 162 17.39 17.62 12.47
C GLY A 162 16.49 16.41 12.71
N VAL A 163 16.99 15.21 12.40
CA VAL A 163 16.27 13.94 12.67
C VAL A 163 15.90 13.76 14.15
N ASN A 164 16.62 14.38 15.10
CA ASN A 164 16.25 14.36 16.52
C ASN A 164 15.09 15.32 16.82
N THR A 165 15.06 16.50 16.17
CA THR A 165 13.95 17.48 16.28
C THR A 165 12.66 16.85 15.74
N LEU A 166 12.74 16.26 14.55
CA LEU A 166 11.62 15.59 13.89
C LEU A 166 11.12 14.39 14.70
N ASN A 167 12.02 13.55 15.23
CA ASN A 167 11.65 12.48 16.17
C ASN A 167 10.91 13.03 17.39
N THR A 168 11.47 14.07 18.03
CA THR A 168 10.90 14.67 19.24
C THR A 168 9.49 15.19 18.98
N ALA A 169 9.29 15.93 17.88
CA ALA A 169 7.98 16.40 17.46
C ALA A 169 7.00 15.24 17.18
N LEU A 170 7.43 14.18 16.50
CA LEU A 170 6.61 12.97 16.27
C LEU A 170 6.38 12.13 17.54
N THR A 171 6.98 12.46 18.69
CA THR A 171 6.62 11.88 20.00
C THR A 171 5.48 12.63 20.70
N SER A 172 5.11 13.82 20.23
CA SER A 172 4.12 14.72 20.82
C SER A 172 3.01 15.17 19.85
N SER A 173 3.25 15.15 18.54
CA SER A 173 2.38 15.61 17.46
C SER A 173 2.39 14.64 16.27
N ASN A 174 1.46 14.80 15.31
CA ASN A 174 1.76 14.44 13.91
C ASN A 174 2.53 15.62 13.27
N VAL A 175 3.31 15.35 12.23
CA VAL A 175 4.11 16.38 11.55
C VAL A 175 3.88 16.31 10.05
N ASP A 176 3.53 17.45 9.46
CA ASP A 176 3.36 17.60 8.03
C ASP A 176 4.45 18.55 7.51
N LEU A 177 5.38 17.99 6.73
CA LEU A 177 6.41 18.75 6.02
C LEU A 177 5.83 19.13 4.66
N GLN A 178 5.55 20.41 4.44
CA GLN A 178 5.15 20.95 3.15
C GLN A 178 6.29 21.80 2.58
N ALA A 179 6.55 21.71 1.27
CA ALA A 179 7.53 22.57 0.64
C ALA A 179 7.12 22.97 -0.78
N ASN A 180 7.28 24.25 -1.14
CA ASN A 180 6.92 24.74 -2.47
C ASN A 180 7.77 24.11 -3.59
N GLN A 181 9.00 23.66 -3.29
CA GLN A 181 9.93 23.08 -4.26
C GLN A 181 10.28 21.63 -3.92
N GLU A 182 10.88 21.40 -2.74
CA GLU A 182 11.54 20.11 -2.47
C GLU A 182 11.62 19.75 -0.98
N ILE A 183 11.46 18.45 -0.71
CA ILE A 183 11.84 17.80 0.55
C ILE A 183 12.98 16.81 0.27
N ASP A 184 14.10 16.88 0.99
CA ASP A 184 15.27 16.02 0.77
C ASP A 184 15.71 15.28 2.04
N PHE A 185 15.63 13.95 2.02
CA PHE A 185 16.18 13.07 3.07
C PHE A 185 17.67 12.82 2.82
N GLN A 186 18.52 13.72 3.31
CA GLN A 186 19.98 13.63 3.17
C GLN A 186 20.62 12.61 4.12
N VAL A 187 19.92 12.27 5.20
CA VAL A 187 20.33 11.26 6.19
C VAL A 187 19.16 10.34 6.52
N ALA A 188 19.48 9.13 7.03
CA ALA A 188 18.46 8.16 7.38
C ALA A 188 17.60 8.67 8.54
N PHE A 189 16.27 8.63 8.37
CA PHE A 189 15.32 8.94 9.43
C PHE A 189 14.84 7.63 10.07
N ASN A 190 15.07 7.48 11.38
CA ASN A 190 14.58 6.34 12.16
C ASN A 190 13.66 6.86 13.27
N TYR A 191 12.36 6.57 13.16
CA TYR A 191 11.37 6.93 14.16
C TYR A 191 11.51 6.03 15.40
N THR A 192 11.73 6.66 16.55
CA THR A 192 11.92 5.99 17.85
C THR A 192 10.87 6.40 18.88
N GLY A 193 9.79 7.07 18.46
CA GLY A 193 8.76 7.59 19.37
C GLY A 193 7.90 6.52 20.04
N THR A 194 7.15 6.94 21.07
CA THR A 194 6.41 6.05 21.98
C THR A 194 4.92 5.87 21.61
N ARG A 195 4.52 6.29 20.41
CA ARG A 195 3.14 6.25 19.90
C ARG A 195 3.12 5.87 18.43
N ASP A 196 1.95 5.49 17.92
CA ASP A 196 1.70 5.56 16.48
C ASP A 196 1.65 7.04 16.05
N ALA A 197 2.33 7.39 14.95
CA ALA A 197 2.42 8.76 14.44
C ALA A 197 2.34 8.79 12.91
N VAL A 198 2.01 9.95 12.35
CA VAL A 198 2.01 10.21 10.89
C VAL A 198 3.00 11.32 10.55
N LEU A 199 3.77 11.09 9.50
CA LEU A 199 4.64 12.08 8.85
C LEU A 199 4.14 12.34 7.42
N GLY A 200 3.57 13.52 7.19
CA GLY A 200 3.21 14.02 5.87
C GLY A 200 4.41 14.65 5.16
N LEU A 201 4.49 14.46 3.84
CA LEU A 201 5.59 14.88 2.97
C LEU A 201 4.98 15.48 1.69
N TYR A 202 4.77 16.78 1.67
CA TYR A 202 3.93 17.52 0.73
C TYR A 202 4.76 18.50 -0.10
N ALA A 203 5.48 18.00 -1.11
CA ALA A 203 6.27 18.82 -2.02
C ALA A 203 6.22 18.26 -3.46
N PRO A 204 6.44 19.07 -4.51
CA PRO A 204 6.52 18.59 -5.89
C PRO A 204 7.61 17.53 -6.09
N VAL A 205 8.74 17.70 -5.39
CA VAL A 205 9.90 16.81 -5.42
C VAL A 205 10.17 16.31 -4.01
N ILE A 206 10.19 14.98 -3.82
CA ILE A 206 10.61 14.36 -2.56
C ILE A 206 11.81 13.46 -2.86
N LYS A 207 13.01 13.88 -2.45
CA LYS A 207 14.24 13.09 -2.61
C LYS A 207 14.43 12.16 -1.43
N LEU A 208 14.62 10.88 -1.74
CA LEU A 208 15.09 9.87 -0.79
C LEU A 208 16.58 9.62 -1.05
N GLY A 209 17.42 10.49 -0.47
CA GLY A 209 18.87 10.30 -0.39
C GLY A 209 19.29 9.26 0.65
N ALA A 210 18.39 8.87 1.55
CA ALA A 210 18.59 7.89 2.60
C ALA A 210 17.28 7.17 2.99
N ASP A 211 17.39 6.17 3.87
CA ASP A 211 16.28 5.30 4.27
C ASP A 211 15.36 5.96 5.32
N ILE A 212 14.08 5.58 5.31
CA ILE A 212 13.10 5.94 6.34
C ILE A 212 12.70 4.67 7.09
N SER A 213 12.73 4.69 8.41
CA SER A 213 12.47 3.51 9.24
C SER A 213 11.71 3.88 10.51
N SER A 214 11.10 2.88 11.15
CA SER A 214 10.59 2.96 12.52
C SER A 214 11.13 1.80 13.34
N ALA A 215 11.66 2.11 14.52
CA ALA A 215 12.19 1.14 15.46
C ALA A 215 11.17 0.67 16.51
N THR A 216 10.13 1.47 16.80
CA THR A 216 9.31 1.30 18.02
C THR A 216 7.82 1.10 17.77
N ASN A 217 7.16 2.03 17.08
CA ASN A 217 5.69 2.06 16.86
C ASN A 217 5.36 2.32 15.38
N LYS A 218 4.08 2.43 15.00
CA LYS A 218 3.74 2.69 13.60
C LYS A 218 4.15 4.09 13.18
N LEU A 219 4.73 4.21 11.99
CA LEU A 219 4.97 5.49 11.31
C LEU A 219 4.17 5.52 10.00
N GLY A 220 3.02 6.19 9.97
CA GLY A 220 2.33 6.48 8.72
C GLY A 220 3.12 7.47 7.88
N LEU A 221 3.19 7.27 6.56
CA LEU A 221 3.90 8.13 5.62
C LEU A 221 3.00 8.53 4.45
N ASN A 222 2.79 9.83 4.27
CA ASN A 222 1.98 10.37 3.17
C ASN A 222 2.88 11.18 2.22
N PHE A 223 3.22 10.62 1.07
CA PHE A 223 4.03 11.27 0.04
C PHE A 223 3.14 11.96 -1.01
N GLY A 224 3.11 13.29 -1.02
CA GLY A 224 2.55 14.12 -2.08
C GLY A 224 1.13 14.63 -1.88
N GLY A 225 0.74 15.58 -2.74
CA GLY A 225 -0.28 16.59 -2.46
C GLY A 225 0.33 17.85 -1.82
N THR A 226 -0.46 18.89 -1.65
CA THR A 226 -0.33 19.87 -0.55
C THR A 226 -1.28 19.47 0.58
N TYR A 227 -1.10 19.99 1.78
CA TYR A 227 -2.01 19.77 2.93
C TYR A 227 -3.47 20.15 2.61
N SER A 228 -3.69 21.04 1.63
CA SER A 228 -4.99 21.53 1.18
C SER A 228 -5.51 20.94 -0.15
N SER A 229 -4.69 20.24 -0.95
CA SER A 229 -5.12 19.62 -2.22
C SER A 229 -4.25 18.44 -2.66
N THR A 230 -4.89 17.38 -3.16
CA THR A 230 -4.20 16.25 -3.81
C THR A 230 -3.65 16.57 -5.21
N ASP A 231 -3.88 17.76 -5.76
CA ASP A 231 -3.54 18.10 -7.15
C ASP A 231 -2.03 18.31 -7.38
N TYR A 232 -1.24 18.50 -6.33
CA TYR A 232 0.22 18.59 -6.44
C TYR A 232 0.88 17.21 -6.51
N ALA A 233 1.60 16.96 -7.60
CA ALA A 233 2.24 15.68 -7.90
C ALA A 233 3.54 15.48 -7.09
N GLY A 234 3.42 15.01 -5.84
CA GLY A 234 4.59 14.76 -5.00
C GLY A 234 5.34 13.50 -5.39
N SER A 235 6.29 13.67 -6.32
CA SER A 235 7.04 12.57 -6.91
C SER A 235 8.23 12.20 -6.04
N VAL A 236 8.39 10.91 -5.75
CA VAL A 236 9.42 10.35 -4.87
C VAL A 236 10.61 9.88 -5.70
N TYR A 237 11.73 10.59 -5.59
CA TYR A 237 12.94 10.33 -6.34
C TYR A 237 13.98 9.61 -5.48
N VAL A 238 14.33 8.40 -5.89
CA VAL A 238 15.34 7.56 -5.24
C VAL A 238 16.74 8.06 -5.63
N PHE A 239 17.60 8.35 -4.65
CA PHE A 239 18.92 8.97 -4.87
C PHE A 239 20.07 8.16 -4.27
N ASN A 240 21.24 8.21 -4.92
CA ASN A 240 22.53 7.73 -4.40
C ASN A 240 22.56 6.25 -3.95
N GLY A 241 21.72 5.40 -4.54
CA GLY A 241 21.60 3.98 -4.21
C GLY A 241 20.16 3.55 -3.96
N ASN A 242 19.96 2.25 -3.74
CA ASN A 242 18.66 1.72 -3.34
C ASN A 242 18.23 2.28 -1.98
N ARG A 243 16.93 2.41 -1.76
CA ARG A 243 16.33 2.97 -0.54
C ARG A 243 15.32 2.03 0.07
N VAL A 244 15.22 2.07 1.40
CA VAL A 244 14.24 1.31 2.17
C VAL A 244 13.33 2.25 2.96
N ILE A 245 12.03 2.00 2.90
CA ILE A 245 11.01 2.52 3.82
C ILE A 245 10.56 1.37 4.71
N SER A 246 10.56 1.54 6.04
CA SER A 246 10.10 0.50 6.99
C SER A 246 9.25 1.08 8.13
N THR A 247 7.95 0.79 8.20
CA THR A 247 7.00 1.56 9.05
C THR A 247 6.36 0.81 10.22
N LYS A 248 6.68 -0.47 10.45
CA LYS A 248 6.20 -1.26 11.60
C LYS A 248 4.67 -1.27 11.83
N GLY A 249 3.91 -1.32 10.74
CA GLY A 249 2.44 -1.34 10.71
C GLY A 249 1.81 -0.03 10.25
N GLY A 250 2.60 1.02 10.01
CA GLY A 250 2.11 2.30 9.47
C GLY A 250 1.79 2.23 7.98
N ASP A 251 0.67 2.84 7.57
CA ASP A 251 0.29 2.94 6.16
C ASP A 251 1.26 3.85 5.38
N VAL A 252 1.50 3.52 4.11
CA VAL A 252 2.34 4.32 3.20
C VAL A 252 1.53 4.67 1.95
N TYR A 253 1.34 5.97 1.71
CA TYR A 253 0.61 6.51 0.58
C TYR A 253 1.55 7.29 -0.36
N PHE A 254 1.49 7.01 -1.66
CA PHE A 254 2.21 7.74 -2.70
C PHE A 254 1.24 8.39 -3.69
N ASN A 255 1.17 9.72 -3.68
CA ASN A 255 0.32 10.50 -4.58
C ASN A 255 0.96 10.67 -5.97
N GLY A 256 2.25 11.05 -6.00
CA GLY A 256 3.02 11.29 -7.22
C GLY A 256 3.82 10.08 -7.71
N ASN A 257 4.58 10.27 -8.79
CA ASN A 257 5.35 9.19 -9.41
C ASN A 257 6.46 8.68 -8.47
N ILE A 258 6.79 7.39 -8.57
CA ILE A 258 7.87 6.79 -7.78
C ILE A 258 9.05 6.44 -8.70
N GLY A 259 10.25 6.91 -8.38
CA GLY A 259 11.50 6.51 -9.05
C GLY A 259 12.00 7.45 -10.16
N GLY A 260 13.08 7.03 -10.82
CA GLY A 260 13.82 7.81 -11.82
C GLY A 260 14.70 8.89 -11.17
N GLY A 261 15.84 8.51 -10.59
CA GLY A 261 16.69 9.43 -9.84
C GLY A 261 17.10 10.67 -10.65
N LEU A 262 16.70 11.87 -10.20
CA LEU A 262 17.20 13.12 -10.76
C LEU A 262 18.74 13.11 -10.68
N GLY A 263 19.42 13.44 -11.76
CA GLY A 263 20.86 13.68 -11.67
C GLY A 263 21.14 14.91 -10.81
N VAL A 264 22.39 15.04 -10.35
CA VAL A 264 22.89 16.28 -9.73
C VAL A 264 22.77 17.50 -10.67
N ASN A 265 22.45 17.28 -11.95
CA ASN A 265 22.06 18.29 -12.96
C ASN A 265 20.82 17.85 -13.78
N GLY A 266 19.84 17.16 -13.18
CA GLY A 266 18.60 16.72 -13.86
C GLY A 266 18.73 15.51 -14.82
N ASN A 267 19.92 14.91 -14.95
CA ASN A 267 20.16 13.75 -15.83
C ASN A 267 19.95 12.41 -15.10
N LEU A 268 18.98 11.60 -15.55
CA LEU A 268 18.56 10.35 -14.90
C LEU A 268 19.74 9.44 -14.49
N SER A 269 19.95 9.29 -13.18
CA SER A 269 21.04 8.49 -12.60
C SER A 269 20.59 7.09 -12.21
N GLY A 270 20.46 6.21 -13.21
CA GLY A 270 20.26 4.76 -13.02
C GLY A 270 18.90 4.31 -12.45
N PRO A 271 18.53 3.03 -12.63
CA PRO A 271 17.41 2.43 -11.91
C PRO A 271 17.85 2.07 -10.50
N TYR A 272 17.55 2.93 -9.52
CA TYR A 272 17.63 2.58 -8.10
C TYR A 272 16.30 1.98 -7.64
N ASN A 273 16.36 0.96 -6.78
CA ASN A 273 15.15 0.34 -6.22
C ASN A 273 14.66 1.15 -5.01
N LEU A 274 13.34 1.31 -4.89
CA LEU A 274 12.70 1.64 -3.61
C LEU A 274 12.05 0.38 -3.06
N THR A 275 12.46 -0.05 -1.87
CA THR A 275 11.84 -1.12 -1.13
C THR A 275 10.93 -0.54 -0.04
N VAL A 276 9.66 -0.96 0.03
CA VAL A 276 8.73 -0.52 1.08
C VAL A 276 8.28 -1.71 1.91
N ASN A 277 8.48 -1.61 3.23
CA ASN A 277 8.10 -2.61 4.22
C ASN A 277 7.20 -2.04 5.30
N THR A 278 5.91 -2.25 5.15
CA THR A 278 4.93 -1.74 6.11
C THR A 278 4.67 -2.64 7.30
N SER A 279 5.24 -3.85 7.35
CA SER A 279 5.04 -4.81 8.46
C SER A 279 3.57 -4.94 8.95
N GLY A 280 2.61 -4.86 8.02
CA GLY A 280 1.16 -4.96 8.26
C GLY A 280 0.32 -3.74 7.81
N GLY A 281 0.95 -2.59 7.55
CA GLY A 281 0.26 -1.39 7.02
C GLY A 281 -0.11 -1.51 5.53
N SER A 282 -1.04 -0.68 5.08
CA SER A 282 -1.41 -0.53 3.66
C SER A 282 -0.29 0.13 2.86
N ILE A 283 -0.15 -0.25 1.59
CA ILE A 283 0.70 0.47 0.62
C ILE A 283 -0.19 0.83 -0.56
N THR A 284 -0.28 2.13 -0.84
CA THR A 284 -1.15 2.69 -1.87
C THR A 284 -0.33 3.60 -2.77
N HIS A 285 -0.43 3.43 -4.10
CA HIS A 285 0.16 4.38 -5.05
C HIS A 285 -0.86 4.80 -6.12
N ALA A 286 -0.99 6.11 -6.32
CA ALA A 286 -1.98 6.72 -7.22
C ALA A 286 -1.41 7.11 -8.60
N SER A 287 -0.11 6.87 -8.82
CA SER A 287 0.67 7.35 -9.96
C SER A 287 1.67 6.28 -10.48
N ALA A 288 2.38 6.62 -11.56
CA ALA A 288 3.30 5.72 -12.26
C ALA A 288 4.60 5.44 -11.49
N VAL A 289 5.22 4.29 -11.77
CA VAL A 289 6.50 3.86 -11.20
C VAL A 289 7.55 3.78 -12.32
N ASN A 290 8.71 4.39 -12.11
CA ASN A 290 9.83 4.44 -13.05
C ASN A 290 11.10 3.85 -12.40
N GLY A 291 11.31 2.56 -12.59
CA GLY A 291 12.33 1.76 -11.91
C GLY A 291 11.71 0.51 -11.28
N THR A 292 12.39 -0.06 -10.28
CA THR A 292 11.88 -1.21 -9.54
C THR A 292 11.35 -0.76 -8.17
N PHE A 293 10.09 -1.08 -7.90
CA PHE A 293 9.42 -0.84 -6.62
C PHE A 293 9.13 -2.20 -5.98
N ASP A 294 9.91 -2.53 -4.95
CA ASP A 294 9.86 -3.81 -4.26
C ASP A 294 9.05 -3.67 -2.97
N VAL A 295 8.16 -4.61 -2.68
CA VAL A 295 7.33 -4.58 -1.47
C VAL A 295 7.57 -5.83 -0.64
N ILE A 296 8.02 -5.66 0.60
CA ILE A 296 8.48 -6.71 1.53
C ILE A 296 7.78 -6.53 2.88
N ASN A 297 7.61 -7.57 3.68
CA ASN A 297 6.98 -7.48 5.01
C ASN A 297 7.43 -8.72 5.82
N ASP A 298 7.75 -8.60 7.13
CA ASP A 298 8.59 -9.60 7.84
C ASP A 298 8.20 -9.91 9.31
N TYR A 299 8.31 -11.18 9.73
CA TYR A 299 8.24 -11.71 11.13
C TYR A 299 8.48 -13.25 11.23
N THR A 300 9.66 -13.73 11.66
CA THR A 300 10.13 -15.16 11.60
C THR A 300 9.76 -16.06 12.80
N GLY A 301 9.87 -17.41 12.82
CA GLY A 301 10.37 -18.45 11.87
C GLY A 301 10.41 -19.91 12.47
N PRO A 302 11.08 -20.93 11.86
CA PRO A 302 11.00 -22.37 12.22
C PRO A 302 12.30 -23.06 12.78
N ILE A 303 12.40 -24.42 12.81
CA ILE A 303 13.28 -25.26 13.67
C ILE A 303 14.29 -26.17 12.93
N ASP A 304 15.44 -26.46 13.55
CA ASP A 304 16.48 -27.41 13.11
C ASP A 304 16.87 -28.45 14.20
N VAL A 305 17.10 -29.72 13.82
CA VAL A 305 17.53 -30.79 14.76
C VAL A 305 18.60 -31.70 14.14
N GLY A 306 19.83 -31.65 14.67
CA GLY A 306 20.99 -32.41 14.15
C GLY A 306 21.38 -33.66 14.96
N PHE A 307 21.74 -34.75 14.27
CA PHE A 307 22.16 -36.03 14.87
C PHE A 307 23.37 -36.66 14.15
N SER A 308 24.22 -37.38 14.89
CA SER A 308 25.46 -38.01 14.39
C SER A 308 25.39 -39.55 14.31
N SER A 309 26.17 -40.13 13.40
CA SER A 309 25.98 -41.47 12.84
C SER A 309 26.10 -42.63 13.84
N HIS A 310 25.00 -43.37 14.02
CA HIS A 310 24.93 -44.66 14.71
C HIS A 310 24.04 -45.64 13.90
N PRO A 311 24.24 -46.97 14.01
CA PRO A 311 23.45 -47.95 13.25
C PRO A 311 22.20 -48.45 14.02
N LYS A 312 21.01 -48.29 13.41
CA LYS A 312 19.69 -48.79 13.87
C LYS A 312 19.19 -48.19 15.19
N GLU A 313 18.77 -46.94 15.13
CA GLU A 313 18.13 -46.21 16.23
C GLU A 313 16.73 -45.73 15.81
N MET A 314 15.75 -45.79 16.70
CA MET A 314 14.40 -45.24 16.49
C MET A 314 14.34 -43.77 16.87
N ILE A 315 13.91 -42.91 15.95
CA ILE A 315 13.61 -41.49 16.24
C ILE A 315 12.11 -41.32 16.40
N VAL A 316 11.72 -40.58 17.45
CA VAL A 316 10.34 -40.16 17.68
C VAL A 316 10.29 -38.64 17.80
N LEU A 317 9.49 -38.02 16.93
CA LEU A 317 9.08 -36.62 17.03
C LEU A 317 7.68 -36.59 17.64
N ASP A 318 7.53 -36.12 18.88
CA ASP A 318 6.24 -35.95 19.56
C ASP A 318 5.87 -34.47 19.60
N PHE A 319 4.91 -34.07 18.75
CA PHE A 319 4.44 -32.70 18.65
C PHE A 319 3.41 -32.34 19.73
N VAL A 320 2.83 -33.29 20.47
CA VAL A 320 1.92 -32.96 21.58
C VAL A 320 2.72 -32.51 22.80
N ASN A 321 3.71 -33.32 23.14
CA ASN A 321 4.56 -33.14 24.31
C ASN A 321 5.78 -32.23 24.01
N GLY A 322 6.08 -31.97 22.73
CA GLY A 322 7.22 -31.15 22.32
C GLY A 322 8.57 -31.83 22.56
N VAL A 323 8.60 -33.17 22.49
CA VAL A 323 9.77 -33.99 22.84
C VAL A 323 10.31 -34.65 21.57
N VAL A 324 11.64 -34.63 21.43
CA VAL A 324 12.36 -35.50 20.50
C VAL A 324 13.08 -36.57 21.31
N THR A 325 12.88 -37.83 20.94
CA THR A 325 13.63 -38.95 21.55
C THR A 325 14.33 -39.81 20.50
N ARG A 326 15.42 -40.45 20.94
CA ARG A 326 16.24 -41.40 20.22
C ARG A 326 16.34 -42.66 21.08
N ASP A 327 15.77 -43.77 20.60
CA ASP A 327 15.56 -45.00 21.37
C ASP A 327 14.90 -44.76 22.74
N GLY A 328 13.90 -43.87 22.77
CA GLY A 328 13.18 -43.47 23.98
C GLY A 328 13.95 -42.54 24.93
N SER A 329 15.21 -42.21 24.64
CA SER A 329 16.00 -41.23 25.41
C SER A 329 15.84 -39.82 24.83
N PRO A 330 15.58 -38.77 25.64
CA PRO A 330 15.46 -37.41 25.14
C PRO A 330 16.73 -36.89 24.47
N THR A 331 16.57 -36.07 23.42
CA THR A 331 17.69 -35.45 22.70
C THR A 331 17.58 -33.92 22.65
N SER A 332 18.71 -33.22 22.72
CA SER A 332 18.78 -31.75 22.66
C SER A 332 18.56 -31.20 21.25
N ILE A 333 17.58 -30.31 21.11
CA ILE A 333 17.37 -29.48 19.91
C ILE A 333 18.44 -28.38 19.90
N THR A 334 19.18 -28.25 18.81
CA THR A 334 20.31 -27.29 18.72
C THR A 334 19.91 -25.90 18.21
N SER A 335 18.75 -25.75 17.56
CA SER A 335 18.22 -24.45 17.12
C SER A 335 16.71 -24.49 16.82
N GLY A 336 15.94 -23.53 17.37
CA GLY A 336 14.49 -23.39 17.14
C GLY A 336 13.58 -24.02 18.20
N ILE A 337 12.26 -23.80 18.09
CA ILE A 337 11.23 -24.16 19.08
C ILE A 337 10.29 -25.24 18.50
N MET A 338 10.40 -26.50 18.93
CA MET A 338 9.59 -27.61 18.38
C MET A 338 8.08 -27.27 18.29
N PRO A 339 7.38 -27.60 17.18
CA PRO A 339 5.97 -27.25 17.01
C PRO A 339 5.13 -28.01 18.03
N ARG A 340 4.02 -27.39 18.48
CA ARG A 340 3.08 -28.03 19.40
C ARG A 340 1.70 -28.23 18.79
N GLY A 341 1.16 -29.45 18.92
CA GLY A 341 -0.18 -29.82 18.44
C GLY A 341 -0.14 -30.69 17.18
N VAL A 342 -1.01 -30.37 16.22
CA VAL A 342 -1.14 -31.09 14.93
C VAL A 342 -0.25 -30.44 13.88
N VAL A 343 0.52 -31.25 13.16
CA VAL A 343 1.34 -30.85 12.01
C VAL A 343 0.73 -31.44 10.75
N SER A 344 0.34 -30.59 9.81
CA SER A 344 -0.36 -30.97 8.58
C SER A 344 0.57 -30.83 7.36
N PHE A 345 0.90 -31.96 6.74
CA PHE A 345 1.63 -31.99 5.48
C PHE A 345 0.66 -31.97 4.29
N VAL A 346 0.92 -31.13 3.30
CA VAL A 346 0.12 -31.09 2.07
C VAL A 346 0.43 -32.28 1.16
N ALA A 347 -0.50 -32.63 0.29
CA ALA A 347 -0.30 -33.70 -0.69
C ALA A 347 0.93 -33.40 -1.57
N GLY A 348 1.80 -34.39 -1.75
CA GLY A 348 3.03 -34.22 -2.53
C GLY A 348 4.22 -33.61 -1.78
N THR A 349 4.09 -33.23 -0.50
CA THR A 349 5.27 -32.89 0.32
C THR A 349 6.26 -34.06 0.34
N GLU A 350 7.52 -33.79 0.05
CA GLU A 350 8.60 -34.76 0.21
C GLU A 350 9.21 -34.69 1.62
N ILE A 351 9.43 -35.85 2.21
CA ILE A 351 10.10 -36.05 3.50
C ILE A 351 11.28 -36.98 3.24
N LEU A 352 12.48 -36.42 3.08
CA LEU A 352 13.71 -37.20 2.98
C LEU A 352 14.13 -37.66 4.36
N LEU A 353 14.37 -38.96 4.43
CA LEU A 353 15.00 -39.66 5.52
C LEU A 353 16.41 -39.97 5.03
N ASN A 354 17.45 -39.53 5.74
CA ASN A 354 18.82 -39.79 5.32
C ASN A 354 19.27 -41.26 5.55
N ALA A 355 18.32 -42.16 5.81
CA ALA A 355 18.54 -43.61 5.93
C ALA A 355 18.47 -44.25 4.53
N LYS A 356 19.63 -44.50 3.91
CA LYS A 356 19.69 -45.12 2.57
C LYS A 356 19.36 -46.61 2.59
N GLY A 357 18.09 -46.91 2.38
CA GLY A 357 17.63 -48.20 1.84
C GLY A 357 16.26 -48.03 1.17
N PRO A 358 16.05 -48.52 -0.07
CA PRO A 358 14.68 -48.70 -0.54
C PRO A 358 13.96 -49.63 0.44
N ASN A 359 12.70 -49.31 0.77
CA ASN A 359 11.86 -49.98 1.77
C ASN A 359 12.00 -49.55 3.25
N ALA A 360 12.68 -48.44 3.58
CA ALA A 360 12.56 -47.86 4.93
C ALA A 360 11.11 -47.43 5.22
N GLN A 361 10.61 -47.60 6.44
CA GLN A 361 9.22 -47.26 6.80
C GLN A 361 9.16 -46.16 7.86
N VAL A 362 8.18 -45.25 7.71
CA VAL A 362 7.87 -44.19 8.67
C VAL A 362 6.40 -44.26 9.02
N THR A 363 6.12 -44.27 10.31
CA THR A 363 4.76 -44.29 10.84
C THR A 363 4.39 -42.91 11.38
N PHE A 364 3.33 -42.34 10.82
CA PHE A 364 2.71 -41.10 11.26
C PHE A 364 1.49 -41.44 12.11
N THR A 365 1.41 -40.90 13.32
CA THR A 365 0.20 -40.98 14.16
C THR A 365 -0.65 -39.75 13.89
N LYS A 366 -1.87 -39.95 13.43
CA LYS A 366 -2.88 -38.91 13.17
C LYS A 366 -3.48 -38.34 14.48
N PRO A 367 -4.17 -37.18 14.44
CA PRO A 367 -4.83 -36.60 15.61
C PRO A 367 -5.87 -37.51 16.28
N ASP A 368 -6.42 -38.49 15.55
CA ASP A 368 -7.35 -39.51 16.05
C ASP A 368 -6.65 -40.77 16.61
N ASN A 369 -5.33 -40.72 16.79
CA ASN A 369 -4.43 -41.83 17.13
C ASN A 369 -4.36 -42.98 16.10
N SER A 370 -5.00 -42.87 14.93
CA SER A 370 -4.79 -43.83 13.85
C SER A 370 -3.41 -43.66 13.22
N THR A 371 -2.81 -44.73 12.71
CA THR A 371 -1.45 -44.69 12.14
C THR A 371 -1.46 -44.87 10.63
N VAL A 372 -0.75 -44.01 9.91
CA VAL A 372 -0.43 -44.19 8.49
C VAL A 372 1.06 -44.49 8.37
N THR A 373 1.41 -45.67 7.83
CA THR A 373 2.80 -46.02 7.56
C THR A 373 3.10 -45.85 6.08
N LEU A 374 4.10 -45.03 5.77
CA LEU A 374 4.59 -44.78 4.41
C LEU A 374 5.95 -45.44 4.23
N THR A 375 6.19 -46.00 3.06
CA THR A 375 7.46 -46.65 2.70
C THR A 375 8.27 -45.70 1.81
N ALA A 376 9.54 -45.50 2.15
CA ALA A 376 10.43 -44.61 1.45
C ALA A 376 10.86 -45.17 0.08
N ASN A 377 10.83 -44.29 -0.91
CA ASN A 377 11.29 -44.54 -2.27
C ASN A 377 12.82 -44.73 -2.31
N PRO A 378 13.37 -45.31 -3.38
CA PRO A 378 14.82 -45.38 -3.59
C PRO A 378 15.46 -43.99 -3.49
N GLY A 379 16.31 -43.79 -2.48
CA GLY A 379 16.89 -42.49 -2.14
C GLY A 379 16.54 -41.98 -0.74
N GLY A 380 15.49 -42.54 -0.10
CA GLY A 380 15.07 -42.18 1.27
C GLY A 380 13.91 -41.19 1.34
N HIS A 381 13.36 -40.76 0.20
CA HIS A 381 12.23 -39.83 0.14
C HIS A 381 10.90 -40.55 0.39
N ILE A 382 10.07 -40.02 1.26
CA ILE A 382 8.64 -40.32 1.36
C ILE A 382 7.87 -39.18 0.70
N VAL A 383 6.94 -39.50 -0.18
CA VAL A 383 6.01 -38.53 -0.76
C VAL A 383 4.68 -38.65 -0.01
N VAL A 384 4.20 -37.55 0.55
CA VAL A 384 2.91 -37.51 1.26
C VAL A 384 1.78 -37.79 0.26
N PRO A 385 0.87 -38.75 0.53
CA PRO A 385 -0.12 -39.20 -0.43
C PRO A 385 -1.14 -38.11 -0.81
N VAL A 386 -1.82 -38.35 -1.94
CA VAL A 386 -2.95 -37.53 -2.39
C VAL A 386 -4.03 -37.45 -1.31
N GLY A 387 -4.32 -36.23 -0.85
CA GLY A 387 -5.16 -35.94 0.32
C GLY A 387 -4.41 -35.28 1.49
N GLY A 388 -3.07 -35.29 1.49
CA GLY A 388 -2.27 -34.75 2.58
C GLY A 388 -2.21 -35.68 3.80
N LEU A 389 -1.53 -35.24 4.86
CA LEU A 389 -1.37 -36.02 6.08
C LEU A 389 -1.21 -35.12 7.30
N GLU A 390 -2.21 -35.13 8.18
CA GLU A 390 -2.12 -34.53 9.51
C GLU A 390 -1.55 -35.53 10.51
N CYS A 391 -0.65 -35.10 11.38
CA CYS A 391 -0.07 -35.95 12.41
C CYS A 391 0.24 -35.21 13.71
N ILE A 392 0.34 -35.95 14.80
CA ILE A 392 0.74 -35.48 16.13
C ILE A 392 2.06 -36.13 16.59
N LYS A 393 2.51 -37.20 15.90
CA LYS A 393 3.75 -37.92 16.17
C LYS A 393 4.28 -38.58 14.90
N ILE A 394 5.60 -38.63 14.73
CA ILE A 394 6.29 -39.33 13.63
C ILE A 394 7.34 -40.28 14.22
N GLU A 395 7.37 -41.52 13.74
CA GLU A 395 8.24 -42.60 14.22
C GLU A 395 8.96 -43.28 13.05
N TYR A 396 10.29 -43.42 13.13
CA TYR A 396 11.09 -44.06 12.08
C TYR A 396 12.44 -44.65 12.56
N GLU A 397 12.93 -45.67 11.85
CA GLU A 397 14.22 -46.34 12.12
C GLU A 397 15.34 -45.73 11.25
N VAL A 398 16.46 -45.34 11.86
CA VAL A 398 17.64 -44.79 11.17
C VAL A 398 18.73 -45.85 11.01
N GLN A 399 19.03 -46.23 9.76
CA GLN A 399 20.20 -47.03 9.41
C GLN A 399 21.35 -46.13 8.95
N SER A 400 22.10 -45.62 9.93
CA SER A 400 23.42 -44.96 9.82
C SER A 400 23.58 -43.88 8.73
N ALA A 401 23.28 -42.63 9.09
CA ALA A 401 23.82 -41.43 8.44
C ALA A 401 23.76 -40.22 9.40
N SER A 402 24.50 -39.15 9.08
CA SER A 402 24.46 -37.88 9.81
C SER A 402 23.30 -37.00 9.33
N GLY A 403 22.43 -36.58 10.26
CA GLY A 403 21.33 -35.63 10.03
C GLY A 403 20.17 -36.15 9.17
N VAL A 404 18.94 -35.78 9.53
CA VAL A 404 17.74 -35.99 8.70
C VAL A 404 17.24 -34.62 8.28
N SER A 405 17.17 -34.38 6.97
CA SER A 405 16.71 -33.12 6.38
C SER A 405 15.44 -33.35 5.57
N VAL A 406 14.36 -32.63 5.87
CA VAL A 406 13.12 -32.64 5.09
C VAL A 406 13.26 -31.66 3.91
N PRO A 407 13.26 -32.09 2.63
CA PRO A 407 13.48 -31.23 1.49
C PRO A 407 12.14 -30.88 0.86
N SER A 408 11.83 -29.59 0.80
CA SER A 408 10.78 -29.09 -0.09
C SER A 408 11.24 -29.18 -1.54
N GLY A 409 10.47 -29.89 -2.36
CA GLY A 409 10.57 -29.86 -3.83
C GLY A 409 9.16 -29.77 -4.42
N ASN A 410 8.73 -28.72 -5.12
CA ASN A 410 9.41 -27.45 -5.42
C ASN A 410 8.93 -26.32 -4.49
N VAL A 411 9.82 -25.42 -4.08
CA VAL A 411 9.47 -24.06 -3.66
C VAL A 411 10.47 -23.10 -4.30
N THR A 412 9.98 -22.15 -5.09
CA THR A 412 10.83 -21.13 -5.74
C THR A 412 10.36 -19.73 -5.36
N TYR A 413 10.64 -19.36 -4.10
CA TYR A 413 10.75 -17.99 -3.62
C TYR A 413 11.91 -17.96 -2.60
N GLY A 414 12.63 -16.84 -2.49
CA GLY A 414 13.63 -16.65 -1.44
C GLY A 414 12.98 -16.47 -0.07
N VAL A 415 13.60 -17.04 0.97
CA VAL A 415 13.19 -16.91 2.39
C VAL A 415 13.20 -15.42 2.78
N VAL A 416 12.13 -14.87 3.37
CA VAL A 416 11.87 -14.83 4.82
C VAL A 416 10.36 -14.91 5.13
N GLU A 417 10.03 -15.65 6.20
CA GLU A 417 8.71 -15.69 6.84
C GLU A 417 8.58 -14.55 7.88
N ASN A 418 7.44 -13.95 8.19
CA ASN A 418 6.11 -13.94 7.59
C ASN A 418 5.75 -12.45 7.41
N ALA A 419 5.49 -12.01 6.18
CA ALA A 419 4.71 -10.81 5.96
C ALA A 419 3.34 -10.94 6.65
N GLY A 420 2.94 -9.98 7.49
CA GLY A 420 1.51 -9.70 7.62
C GLY A 420 1.07 -9.11 6.28
N LYS A 421 0.19 -9.75 5.51
CA LYS A 421 0.00 -9.28 4.13
C LYS A 421 -0.62 -7.88 4.14
N ILE A 422 -0.31 -7.09 3.11
CA ILE A 422 -0.86 -5.73 2.98
C ILE A 422 -2.39 -5.82 3.06
N ASN A 423 -3.04 -4.97 3.87
CA ASN A 423 -4.48 -5.11 4.08
C ASN A 423 -5.29 -4.79 2.81
N ASN A 424 -4.87 -3.86 1.94
CA ASN A 424 -5.36 -3.76 0.56
C ASN A 424 -4.22 -3.29 -0.35
N TYR A 425 -4.29 -3.63 -1.64
CA TYR A 425 -3.40 -3.07 -2.67
C TYR A 425 -4.24 -2.34 -3.72
N ILE A 426 -3.90 -1.09 -3.99
CA ILE A 426 -4.55 -0.26 -5.00
C ILE A 426 -3.48 0.37 -5.88
N ALA A 427 -3.58 0.12 -7.18
CA ALA A 427 -2.74 0.71 -8.22
C ALA A 427 -3.60 1.44 -9.25
N ASN A 428 -3.27 2.71 -9.53
CA ASN A 428 -3.91 3.48 -10.60
C ASN A 428 -2.84 4.04 -11.55
N ALA A 429 -2.81 3.54 -12.78
CA ALA A 429 -1.89 3.99 -13.83
C ALA A 429 -2.51 5.05 -14.77
N GLY A 430 -3.79 5.38 -14.59
CA GLY A 430 -4.50 6.31 -15.47
C GLY A 430 -4.42 5.90 -16.94
N ALA A 431 -3.84 6.77 -17.77
CA ALA A 431 -3.60 6.51 -19.20
C ALA A 431 -2.40 5.60 -19.51
N GLY A 432 -1.66 5.14 -18.49
CA GLY A 432 -0.52 4.22 -18.62
C GLY A 432 -0.89 2.75 -18.46
N SER A 433 0.05 1.86 -18.77
CA SER A 433 -0.08 0.40 -18.65
C SER A 433 0.33 -0.13 -17.27
N VAL A 434 -0.18 -1.32 -16.90
CA VAL A 434 0.29 -2.11 -15.75
C VAL A 434 0.76 -3.46 -16.26
N THR A 435 2.07 -3.72 -16.18
CA THR A 435 2.68 -4.98 -16.60
C THR A 435 3.13 -5.81 -15.40
N LEU A 436 2.68 -7.05 -15.31
CA LEU A 436 3.13 -8.04 -14.31
C LEU A 436 4.12 -9.00 -14.99
N ASN A 437 5.40 -8.88 -14.66
CA ASN A 437 6.46 -9.69 -15.27
C ASN A 437 6.37 -11.17 -14.85
N SER A 438 6.99 -12.07 -15.64
CA SER A 438 7.00 -13.50 -15.34
C SER A 438 7.47 -13.81 -13.91
N GLY A 439 6.65 -14.54 -13.14
CA GLY A 439 6.91 -14.86 -11.73
C GLY A 439 6.42 -13.83 -10.70
N ALA A 440 5.91 -12.67 -11.11
CA ALA A 440 5.34 -11.68 -10.20
C ALA A 440 4.05 -12.19 -9.52
N SER A 441 3.83 -11.79 -8.26
CA SER A 441 2.59 -12.05 -7.54
C SER A 441 2.29 -10.93 -6.55
N ILE A 442 1.10 -10.34 -6.64
CA ILE A 442 0.59 -9.36 -5.69
C ILE A 442 -0.29 -10.11 -4.69
N ALA A 443 0.23 -10.36 -3.49
CA ALA A 443 -0.45 -11.12 -2.44
C ALA A 443 -0.82 -10.24 -1.23
N VAL A 444 -2.10 -10.20 -0.88
CA VAL A 444 -2.67 -9.30 0.16
C VAL A 444 -3.67 -10.03 1.07
N ASP A 445 -4.04 -9.44 2.21
CA ASP A 445 -5.04 -9.99 3.15
C ASP A 445 -6.45 -9.40 2.95
N GLY A 446 -6.57 -8.32 2.18
CA GLY A 446 -7.84 -7.77 1.70
C GLY A 446 -7.95 -7.81 0.18
N ASN A 447 -8.38 -6.68 -0.41
CA ASN A 447 -8.69 -6.59 -1.83
C ASN A 447 -7.50 -6.07 -2.65
N ILE A 448 -7.54 -6.39 -3.94
CA ILE A 448 -6.64 -5.84 -4.97
C ILE A 448 -7.51 -5.05 -5.96
N GLU A 449 -7.23 -3.77 -6.17
CA GLU A 449 -7.80 -3.01 -7.29
C GLU A 449 -6.69 -2.42 -8.17
N ILE A 450 -6.82 -2.62 -9.49
CA ILE A 450 -5.90 -2.11 -10.51
C ILE A 450 -6.73 -1.31 -11.52
N ALA A 451 -6.34 -0.08 -11.81
CA ALA A 451 -6.93 0.74 -12.87
C ALA A 451 -5.85 1.17 -13.87
N THR A 452 -6.07 0.97 -15.18
CA THR A 452 -5.04 1.16 -16.21
C THR A 452 -5.65 1.30 -17.61
N ALA A 453 -4.90 1.86 -18.57
CA ALA A 453 -5.27 1.88 -19.99
C ALA A 453 -4.86 0.63 -20.77
N LEU A 454 -3.95 -0.20 -20.22
CA LEU A 454 -3.52 -1.48 -20.80
C LEU A 454 -3.01 -2.39 -19.69
N PHE A 455 -3.69 -3.52 -19.47
CA PHE A 455 -3.26 -4.52 -18.49
C PHE A 455 -2.50 -5.66 -19.17
N ASP A 456 -1.26 -5.94 -18.75
CA ASP A 456 -0.41 -6.98 -19.32
C ASP A 456 0.18 -7.93 -18.26
N ASN A 457 -0.49 -9.05 -18.03
CA ASN A 457 -0.06 -10.07 -17.10
C ASN A 457 0.77 -11.19 -17.79
N ASN A 458 2.09 -11.08 -17.70
CA ASN A 458 3.03 -12.13 -18.10
C ASN A 458 3.39 -13.09 -16.94
N ALA A 459 2.81 -12.89 -15.75
CA ALA A 459 3.12 -13.65 -14.54
C ALA A 459 2.32 -14.95 -14.40
N GLY A 460 1.13 -15.02 -15.00
CA GLY A 460 0.28 -16.21 -15.00
C GLY A 460 -1.00 -16.07 -14.16
N SER A 461 -1.69 -17.19 -13.95
CA SER A 461 -2.96 -17.24 -13.21
C SER A 461 -2.86 -16.89 -11.72
N SER A 462 -1.66 -16.93 -11.15
CA SER A 462 -1.37 -16.62 -9.74
C SER A 462 -0.86 -15.19 -9.52
N ALA A 463 -0.97 -14.32 -10.52
CA ALA A 463 -0.44 -12.96 -10.45
C ALA A 463 -1.11 -12.07 -9.39
N LEU A 464 -2.40 -12.30 -9.10
CA LEU A 464 -3.21 -11.53 -8.15
C LEU A 464 -3.81 -12.48 -7.11
N VAL A 465 -3.36 -12.38 -5.85
CA VAL A 465 -3.72 -13.28 -4.74
C VAL A 465 -4.34 -12.46 -3.59
N PRO A 466 -5.64 -12.14 -3.66
CA PRO A 466 -6.36 -11.44 -2.60
C PRO A 466 -6.58 -12.33 -1.37
N GLY A 467 -6.97 -11.72 -0.25
CA GLY A 467 -7.21 -12.44 1.00
C GLY A 467 -8.42 -13.38 0.97
N THR A 468 -8.60 -14.15 2.05
CA THR A 468 -9.74 -15.07 2.18
C THR A 468 -11.06 -14.30 2.15
N SER A 469 -11.97 -14.70 1.26
CA SER A 469 -13.26 -14.01 1.00
C SER A 469 -13.11 -12.57 0.49
N LYS A 470 -12.01 -12.28 -0.21
CA LYS A 470 -11.72 -10.99 -0.86
C LYS A 470 -11.64 -11.15 -2.38
N TYR A 471 -11.38 -10.06 -3.08
CA TYR A 471 -11.34 -10.05 -4.54
C TYR A 471 -10.16 -9.28 -5.13
N TRP A 472 -9.80 -9.63 -6.36
CA TRP A 472 -9.06 -8.74 -7.26
C TRP A 472 -10.00 -8.15 -8.33
N ARG A 473 -9.79 -6.89 -8.70
CA ARG A 473 -10.48 -6.26 -9.83
C ARG A 473 -9.49 -5.48 -10.68
N VAL A 474 -9.54 -5.74 -11.99
CA VAL A 474 -8.81 -4.95 -12.98
C VAL A 474 -9.81 -4.14 -13.77
N TRP A 475 -9.63 -2.82 -13.78
CA TRP A 475 -10.39 -1.85 -14.53
C TRP A 475 -9.53 -1.35 -15.69
N SER A 476 -9.92 -1.70 -16.90
CA SER A 476 -9.24 -1.32 -18.13
C SER A 476 -10.00 -0.22 -18.86
N SER A 477 -9.30 0.86 -19.21
CA SER A 477 -9.80 1.89 -20.13
C SER A 477 -9.34 1.66 -21.57
N ASN A 478 -8.84 0.47 -21.91
CA ASN A 478 -8.41 0.12 -23.26
C ASN A 478 -9.60 0.23 -24.25
N ALA A 479 -9.37 0.86 -25.40
CA ALA A 479 -10.39 1.08 -26.42
C ALA A 479 -10.75 -0.21 -27.19
N ASP A 480 -9.81 -1.16 -27.28
CA ASP A 480 -10.05 -2.51 -27.81
C ASP A 480 -9.30 -3.54 -26.94
N PRO A 481 -9.86 -3.92 -25.78
CA PRO A 481 -9.20 -4.79 -24.81
C PRO A 481 -9.02 -6.24 -25.30
N PHE A 482 -9.51 -6.58 -26.49
CA PHE A 482 -9.42 -7.93 -27.05
C PHE A 482 -8.64 -8.01 -28.37
N ASP A 483 -8.03 -6.91 -28.82
CA ASP A 483 -7.11 -6.95 -29.95
C ASP A 483 -5.89 -7.85 -29.63
N VAL A 484 -5.43 -8.61 -30.62
CA VAL A 484 -4.35 -9.60 -30.46
C VAL A 484 -2.95 -8.99 -30.29
N THR A 485 -2.83 -7.68 -30.48
CA THR A 485 -1.56 -6.92 -30.46
C THR A 485 -1.58 -5.72 -29.51
N THR A 486 -2.74 -5.11 -29.27
CA THR A 486 -2.90 -3.94 -28.38
C THR A 486 -3.96 -4.13 -27.28
N GLY A 487 -4.59 -5.30 -27.21
CA GLY A 487 -5.57 -5.64 -26.18
C GLY A 487 -4.93 -6.02 -24.84
N ASP A 488 -5.77 -6.21 -23.83
CA ASP A 488 -5.32 -6.57 -22.49
C ASP A 488 -4.96 -8.06 -22.41
N ASN A 489 -3.79 -8.34 -21.86
CA ASN A 489 -3.37 -9.70 -21.55
C ASN A 489 -3.69 -10.03 -20.08
N ALA A 490 -4.74 -10.83 -19.86
CA ALA A 490 -5.11 -11.28 -18.52
C ALA A 490 -4.17 -12.37 -17.93
N GLY A 491 -3.25 -12.94 -18.72
CA GLY A 491 -2.25 -13.91 -18.26
C GLY A 491 -2.80 -15.21 -17.68
N GLY A 492 -4.05 -15.58 -17.99
CA GLY A 492 -4.71 -16.74 -17.39
C GLY A 492 -5.35 -16.49 -16.01
N LEU A 493 -5.48 -15.23 -15.57
CA LEU A 493 -6.38 -14.88 -14.47
C LEU A 493 -7.83 -15.28 -14.80
N THR A 494 -8.51 -15.91 -13.85
CA THR A 494 -9.91 -16.36 -14.00
C THR A 494 -10.87 -15.44 -13.22
N PRO A 495 -11.52 -14.46 -13.87
CA PRO A 495 -12.51 -13.63 -13.21
C PRO A 495 -13.79 -14.42 -12.88
N ASN A 496 -14.49 -14.02 -11.82
CA ASN A 496 -15.85 -14.46 -11.55
C ASN A 496 -16.87 -13.74 -12.44
N PHE A 497 -16.57 -12.51 -12.87
CA PHE A 497 -17.40 -11.75 -13.81
C PHE A 497 -16.57 -10.85 -14.72
N LYS A 498 -17.11 -10.56 -15.90
CA LYS A 498 -16.70 -9.41 -16.71
C LYS A 498 -17.79 -8.35 -16.65
N GLN A 499 -17.42 -7.07 -16.69
CA GLN A 499 -18.36 -5.97 -16.81
C GLN A 499 -17.91 -5.01 -17.91
N TYR A 500 -18.83 -4.66 -18.80
CA TYR A 500 -18.60 -3.76 -19.92
C TYR A 500 -19.26 -2.40 -19.70
N ASN A 501 -18.81 -1.38 -20.43
CA ASN A 501 -19.24 0.01 -20.27
C ASN A 501 -19.12 0.49 -18.80
N ALA A 502 -17.99 0.17 -18.17
CA ALA A 502 -17.69 0.44 -16.77
C ALA A 502 -16.42 1.30 -16.62
N THR A 503 -16.55 2.43 -15.91
CA THR A 503 -15.46 3.38 -15.62
C THR A 503 -15.10 3.34 -14.15
N TYR A 504 -13.81 3.18 -13.84
CA TYR A 504 -13.29 3.18 -12.47
C TYR A 504 -13.71 4.45 -11.71
N GLY A 505 -14.07 4.31 -10.44
CA GLY A 505 -14.52 5.41 -9.58
C GLY A 505 -15.91 6.00 -9.89
N SER A 506 -16.60 5.57 -10.96
CA SER A 506 -17.91 6.11 -11.37
C SER A 506 -18.99 5.03 -11.56
N SER A 507 -18.66 3.92 -12.21
CA SER A 507 -19.61 2.84 -12.45
C SER A 507 -19.77 1.94 -11.22
N THR A 508 -21.02 1.58 -10.89
CA THR A 508 -21.30 0.56 -9.87
C THR A 508 -20.87 -0.82 -10.37
N VAL A 509 -20.19 -1.58 -9.52
CA VAL A 509 -19.83 -2.98 -9.81
C VAL A 509 -21.06 -3.87 -9.64
N LEU A 510 -21.43 -4.57 -10.71
CA LEU A 510 -22.64 -5.42 -10.77
C LEU A 510 -22.35 -6.88 -10.40
N GLY A 511 -21.11 -7.33 -10.56
CA GLY A 511 -20.66 -8.69 -10.24
C GLY A 511 -20.10 -8.84 -8.81
N THR A 512 -19.85 -10.09 -8.43
CA THR A 512 -19.26 -10.43 -7.12
C THR A 512 -17.98 -11.26 -7.29
N GLY A 513 -17.04 -11.14 -6.35
CA GLY A 513 -15.73 -11.77 -6.44
C GLY A 513 -14.79 -11.03 -7.40
N ASN A 514 -13.95 -11.81 -8.08
CA ASN A 514 -12.91 -11.32 -8.98
C ASN A 514 -13.49 -10.77 -10.29
N GLY A 515 -13.00 -9.62 -10.76
CA GLY A 515 -13.60 -8.91 -11.89
C GLY A 515 -12.60 -8.39 -12.93
N LEU A 516 -12.96 -8.51 -14.21
CA LEU A 516 -12.39 -7.69 -15.28
C LEU A 516 -13.47 -6.68 -15.72
N LEU A 517 -13.17 -5.39 -15.61
CA LEU A 517 -14.10 -4.31 -15.91
C LEU A 517 -13.52 -3.44 -17.02
N TYR A 518 -14.32 -3.13 -18.03
CA TYR A 518 -13.88 -2.45 -19.25
C TYR A 518 -14.74 -1.24 -19.55
N THR A 519 -14.13 -0.14 -19.98
CA THR A 519 -14.87 0.98 -20.61
C THR A 519 -15.45 0.58 -21.97
N PHE A 520 -14.86 -0.43 -22.63
CA PHE A 520 -15.36 -1.03 -23.88
C PHE A 520 -16.84 -1.45 -23.77
N ALA A 521 -17.63 -1.09 -24.79
CA ALA A 521 -19.07 -1.32 -24.86
C ALA A 521 -19.44 -2.20 -26.08
N PRO A 522 -19.49 -3.54 -25.93
CA PRO A 522 -19.70 -4.47 -27.03
C PRO A 522 -21.10 -4.32 -27.66
N GLN A 523 -21.19 -4.55 -28.97
CA GLN A 523 -22.43 -4.56 -29.74
C GLN A 523 -22.79 -6.00 -30.14
N VAL A 524 -24.01 -6.43 -29.84
CA VAL A 524 -24.51 -7.78 -30.13
C VAL A 524 -25.62 -7.72 -31.18
N THR A 525 -25.55 -8.59 -32.20
CA THR A 525 -26.52 -8.63 -33.30
C THR A 525 -27.29 -9.95 -33.31
N ILE A 526 -28.62 -9.88 -33.47
CA ILE A 526 -29.49 -11.06 -33.67
C ILE A 526 -29.88 -11.14 -35.15
N SER A 527 -29.79 -12.33 -35.75
CA SER A 527 -30.06 -12.55 -37.17
C SER A 527 -30.96 -13.76 -37.41
N LEU A 528 -31.72 -13.74 -38.51
CA LEU A 528 -32.50 -14.89 -38.97
C LEU A 528 -31.65 -15.83 -39.83
N ILE A 529 -31.84 -17.13 -39.64
CA ILE A 529 -31.16 -18.23 -40.34
C ILE A 529 -32.15 -19.32 -40.77
N ASN A 530 -31.65 -20.22 -41.64
CA ASN A 530 -32.39 -21.32 -42.25
C ASN A 530 -33.55 -20.87 -43.16
N THR A 531 -34.07 -21.80 -43.96
CA THR A 531 -35.24 -21.53 -44.83
C THR A 531 -36.53 -21.87 -44.09
N ILE A 532 -37.54 -21.01 -44.21
CA ILE A 532 -38.93 -21.31 -43.83
C ILE A 532 -39.83 -21.34 -45.06
N SER A 533 -40.80 -22.27 -45.05
CA SER A 533 -41.75 -22.48 -46.14
C SER A 533 -43.17 -22.51 -45.60
N LYS A 534 -44.15 -22.07 -46.40
CA LYS A 534 -45.58 -22.23 -46.10
C LYS A 534 -46.36 -22.62 -47.35
N THR A 535 -47.54 -23.24 -47.17
CA THR A 535 -48.53 -23.37 -48.25
C THR A 535 -48.99 -21.99 -48.69
N TYR A 536 -49.08 -21.76 -50.00
CA TYR A 536 -49.49 -20.47 -50.55
C TYR A 536 -50.93 -20.13 -50.15
N ASN A 537 -51.10 -18.94 -49.58
CA ASN A 537 -52.37 -18.42 -49.04
C ASN A 537 -52.59 -16.92 -49.36
N GLY A 538 -51.82 -16.35 -50.29
CA GLY A 538 -51.97 -14.97 -50.77
C GLY A 538 -51.53 -13.85 -49.82
N ASN A 539 -51.14 -14.16 -48.57
CA ASN A 539 -50.64 -13.17 -47.60
C ASN A 539 -49.10 -13.20 -47.44
N THR A 540 -48.54 -12.16 -46.84
CA THR A 540 -47.09 -12.06 -46.52
C THR A 540 -46.73 -12.58 -45.13
N ASN A 541 -47.68 -13.08 -44.34
CA ASN A 541 -47.42 -13.52 -42.97
C ASN A 541 -46.55 -14.78 -42.96
N ALA A 542 -45.46 -14.76 -42.19
CA ALA A 542 -44.75 -15.94 -41.73
C ALA A 542 -45.25 -16.27 -40.32
N THR A 543 -45.80 -17.47 -40.12
CA THR A 543 -46.42 -17.89 -38.84
C THR A 543 -45.77 -19.16 -38.29
N ASN A 544 -44.58 -19.49 -38.78
CA ASN A 544 -43.84 -20.71 -38.51
C ASN A 544 -42.34 -20.43 -38.31
N LEU A 545 -42.00 -19.28 -37.71
CA LEU A 545 -40.65 -19.05 -37.19
C LEU A 545 -40.49 -19.88 -35.92
N LEU A 546 -39.43 -20.69 -35.89
CA LEU A 546 -39.03 -21.52 -34.77
C LEU A 546 -37.78 -20.94 -34.12
N SER A 547 -37.44 -21.34 -32.89
CA SER A 547 -36.19 -20.94 -32.24
C SER A 547 -34.95 -21.27 -33.08
N SER A 548 -35.00 -22.35 -33.87
CA SER A 548 -33.96 -22.76 -34.84
C SER A 548 -33.82 -21.83 -36.05
N ASN A 549 -34.64 -20.78 -36.18
CA ASN A 549 -34.50 -19.75 -37.19
C ASN A 549 -33.74 -18.51 -36.69
N TYR A 550 -33.29 -18.48 -35.44
CA TYR A 550 -32.55 -17.36 -34.87
C TYR A 550 -31.11 -17.74 -34.55
N THR A 551 -30.19 -16.82 -34.80
CA THR A 551 -28.82 -16.86 -34.30
C THR A 551 -28.46 -15.52 -33.68
N VAL A 552 -27.48 -15.53 -32.78
CA VAL A 552 -26.85 -14.33 -32.23
C VAL A 552 -25.39 -14.28 -32.66
N SER A 553 -24.79 -13.10 -32.72
CA SER A 553 -23.35 -12.93 -32.90
C SER A 553 -22.57 -13.58 -31.75
N SER A 554 -21.35 -14.03 -32.01
CA SER A 554 -20.43 -14.51 -30.97
C SER A 554 -20.18 -13.44 -29.89
N GLY A 555 -19.89 -13.87 -28.66
CA GLY A 555 -19.44 -12.96 -27.61
C GLY A 555 -18.00 -12.51 -27.79
N PHE A 556 -17.61 -11.50 -27.01
CA PHE A 556 -16.28 -10.90 -27.02
C PHE A 556 -15.38 -11.58 -25.96
N GLY A 557 -14.08 -11.68 -26.20
CA GLY A 557 -13.12 -12.24 -25.24
C GLY A 557 -13.44 -13.66 -24.71
N GLY A 558 -14.14 -14.49 -25.50
CA GLY A 558 -14.56 -15.84 -25.10
C GLY A 558 -15.93 -15.93 -24.40
N ASP A 559 -16.70 -14.84 -24.32
CA ASP A 559 -18.03 -14.84 -23.70
C ASP A 559 -19.05 -15.64 -24.52
N THR A 560 -19.98 -16.32 -23.83
CA THR A 560 -21.10 -17.03 -24.47
C THR A 560 -22.34 -16.15 -24.46
N VAL A 561 -22.84 -15.80 -25.64
CA VAL A 561 -24.11 -15.08 -25.80
C VAL A 561 -25.20 -16.10 -26.16
N SER A 562 -26.28 -16.14 -25.39
CA SER A 562 -27.43 -17.02 -25.62
C SER A 562 -28.72 -16.23 -25.78
N LEU A 563 -29.56 -16.63 -26.73
CA LEU A 563 -30.92 -16.11 -26.86
C LEU A 563 -31.81 -16.69 -25.74
N ALA A 564 -32.40 -15.83 -24.92
CA ALA A 564 -33.30 -16.19 -23.84
C ALA A 564 -34.67 -15.50 -24.01
N GLY A 565 -35.70 -16.06 -23.36
CA GLY A 565 -37.08 -15.56 -23.44
C GLY A 565 -37.85 -16.01 -24.69
N THR A 566 -39.04 -15.45 -24.89
CA THR A 566 -39.93 -15.81 -25.99
C THR A 566 -39.50 -15.12 -27.30
N LEU A 567 -38.81 -15.85 -28.16
CA LEU A 567 -38.50 -15.39 -29.52
C LEU A 567 -39.78 -15.22 -30.36
N PRO A 568 -39.85 -14.25 -31.30
CA PRO A 568 -41.04 -14.06 -32.13
C PRO A 568 -41.37 -15.31 -32.98
N SER A 569 -42.57 -15.86 -32.82
CA SER A 569 -43.04 -17.01 -33.63
C SER A 569 -43.58 -16.61 -35.01
N SER A 570 -43.59 -15.31 -35.32
CA SER A 570 -44.14 -14.74 -36.55
C SER A 570 -43.31 -13.58 -37.09
N GLY A 571 -43.34 -13.42 -38.41
CA GLY A 571 -42.69 -12.34 -39.14
C GLY A 571 -43.37 -12.07 -40.49
N THR A 572 -42.69 -11.35 -41.37
CA THR A 572 -43.25 -10.91 -42.66
C THR A 572 -42.32 -11.28 -43.81
N TYR A 573 -42.82 -12.03 -44.79
CA TYR A 573 -42.18 -12.25 -46.08
C TYR A 573 -42.19 -10.95 -46.91
N ALA A 574 -41.07 -10.63 -47.55
CA ALA A 574 -40.90 -9.45 -48.40
C ALA A 574 -41.79 -9.44 -49.66
N SER A 575 -42.38 -10.57 -50.03
CA SER A 575 -43.33 -10.69 -51.14
C SER A 575 -44.39 -11.75 -50.86
N LYS A 576 -45.58 -11.57 -51.44
CA LYS A 576 -46.68 -12.55 -51.38
C LYS A 576 -46.57 -13.65 -52.46
N ASN A 577 -45.75 -13.44 -53.49
CA ASN A 577 -45.69 -14.33 -54.65
C ASN A 577 -44.97 -15.64 -54.31
N VAL A 578 -45.30 -16.74 -55.00
CA VAL A 578 -44.59 -18.02 -54.83
C VAL A 578 -43.21 -17.93 -55.50
N ASN A 579 -42.14 -17.91 -54.71
CA ASN A 579 -40.76 -17.98 -55.18
C ASN A 579 -39.81 -18.46 -54.06
N THR A 580 -38.61 -18.91 -54.41
CA THR A 580 -37.49 -19.15 -53.48
C THR A 580 -36.72 -17.85 -53.22
N GLY A 581 -36.03 -17.75 -52.07
CA GLY A 581 -35.16 -16.60 -51.75
C GLY A 581 -35.90 -15.33 -51.32
N ILE A 582 -37.18 -15.42 -50.95
CA ILE A 582 -37.94 -14.29 -50.41
C ILE A 582 -37.46 -14.01 -48.98
N GLY A 583 -36.91 -12.82 -48.74
CA GLY A 583 -36.48 -12.39 -47.41
C GLY A 583 -37.63 -12.35 -46.39
N VAL A 584 -37.30 -12.60 -45.12
CA VAL A 584 -38.25 -12.58 -44.00
C VAL A 584 -37.72 -11.63 -42.94
N THR A 585 -38.59 -10.78 -42.40
CA THR A 585 -38.27 -9.88 -41.29
C THR A 585 -39.05 -10.29 -40.05
N ALA A 586 -38.37 -10.42 -38.91
CA ALA A 586 -38.99 -10.49 -37.59
C ALA A 586 -38.76 -9.16 -36.84
N THR A 587 -39.71 -8.75 -36.01
CA THR A 587 -39.66 -7.52 -35.21
C THR A 587 -39.98 -7.82 -33.75
N GLY A 588 -39.72 -6.88 -32.84
CA GLY A 588 -39.95 -7.07 -31.40
C GLY A 588 -38.82 -7.82 -30.67
N LEU A 589 -37.63 -7.89 -31.26
CA LEU A 589 -36.42 -8.32 -30.55
C LEU A 589 -35.83 -7.13 -29.78
N SER A 590 -35.50 -7.34 -28.51
CA SER A 590 -34.74 -6.40 -27.68
C SER A 590 -33.62 -7.15 -26.96
N THR A 591 -32.45 -6.55 -26.87
CA THR A 591 -31.35 -7.03 -26.03
C THR A 591 -31.47 -6.44 -24.63
N SER A 592 -31.25 -7.27 -23.61
CA SER A 592 -31.06 -6.87 -22.22
C SER A 592 -29.81 -7.56 -21.70
N ASN A 593 -28.95 -6.80 -21.01
CA ASN A 593 -27.81 -7.35 -20.26
C ASN A 593 -28.27 -7.90 -18.91
#